data_AF-B6V662-F1
#
_entry.id   AF-B6V662-F1
#
_cell.length_a   1.000
_cell.length_b   1.000
_cell.length_c   1.000
_cell.angle_alpha   90.00
_cell.angle_beta   90.00
_cell.angle_gamma   90.00
#
_symmetry.space_group_name_H-M   'P 1'
#
loop_
_entity.id
_entity.type
_entity.pdbx_description
1 polymer ?
#
loop_
_entity_poly.entity_id
_entity_poly.type
_entity_poly.pdbx_seq_one_letter_code
_entity_poly.pdbx_strand_id
1 'polypeptide(L)' 'TDQIDYLTADEEDSYVVAQANSRLDENGRFLDDEVVCRFRGNNTVMAKEKMDYMDVSPKQVVSAATACIPFLENDDSNRA' A
#
# COMPACT_ATOMS: atom_id res chain seq x y z
N THR A 1 3.28 -5.07 -12.79
CA THR A 1 4.71 -5.19 -13.17
C THR A 1 5.46 -5.69 -11.97
N ASP A 2 6.53 -6.45 -12.15
CA ASP A 2 7.37 -6.95 -11.05
C ASP A 2 8.59 -6.04 -10.80
N GLN A 3 8.62 -4.86 -11.42
CA GLN A 3 9.63 -3.84 -11.18
C GLN A 3 9.38 -3.17 -9.83
N ILE A 4 10.41 -3.14 -8.99
CA ILE A 4 10.39 -2.47 -7.69
C ILE A 4 11.32 -1.26 -7.78
N ASP A 5 10.76 -0.08 -7.58
CA ASP A 5 11.50 1.17 -7.49
C ASP A 5 11.55 1.62 -6.02
N TYR A 6 12.71 2.12 -5.58
CA TYR A 6 12.88 2.67 -4.25
C TYR A 6 12.70 4.18 -4.33
N LEU A 7 11.67 4.68 -3.66
CA LEU A 7 11.33 6.11 -3.64
C LEU A 7 11.71 6.72 -2.29
N THR A 8 12.28 7.92 -2.34
CA THR A 8 12.39 8.78 -1.16
C THR A 8 11.03 9.45 -0.84
N ALA A 9 10.88 10.01 0.35
CA ALA A 9 9.63 10.66 0.75
C ALA A 9 9.23 11.83 -0.18
N ASP A 10 10.20 12.62 -0.64
CA ASP A 10 9.96 13.73 -1.56
C ASP A 10 9.52 13.26 -2.95
N GLU A 11 10.02 12.09 -3.39
CA GLU A 11 9.62 11.48 -4.66
C GLU A 11 8.22 10.87 -4.57
N GLU A 12 7.90 10.15 -3.47
CA GLU A 12 6.58 9.54 -3.25
C GLU A 12 5.45 10.59 -3.30
N ASP A 13 5.68 11.80 -2.80
CA ASP A 13 4.67 12.88 -2.77
C ASP A 13 4.17 13.33 -4.17
N SER A 14 4.89 12.95 -5.23
CA SER A 14 4.51 13.24 -6.61
C SER A 14 3.65 12.13 -7.25
N TYR A 15 3.50 10.98 -6.59
CA TYR A 15 2.85 9.80 -7.13
C TYR A 15 1.65 9.35 -6.28
N VAL A 16 0.66 8.73 -6.93
CA VAL A 16 -0.48 8.09 -6.26
C VAL A 16 -0.14 6.63 -6.00
N VAL A 17 -0.08 6.24 -4.72
CA VAL A 17 0.32 4.89 -4.30
C VAL A 17 -0.87 4.08 -3.82
N ALA A 18 -1.17 2.97 -4.48
CA ALA A 18 -2.22 2.04 -4.09
C ALA A 18 -1.77 1.16 -2.90
N GLN A 19 -2.73 0.75 -2.06
CA GLN A 19 -2.44 -0.16 -0.95
C GLN A 19 -2.20 -1.61 -1.43
N ALA A 20 -1.31 -2.34 -0.74
CA ALA A 20 -0.94 -3.71 -1.07
C ALA A 20 -2.08 -4.74 -0.92
N ASN A 21 -3.14 -4.39 -0.19
CA ASN A 21 -4.34 -5.22 0.00
C ASN A 21 -5.41 -4.98 -1.09
N SER A 22 -5.15 -4.09 -2.06
CA SER A 22 -6.07 -3.83 -3.16
C SER A 22 -6.29 -5.09 -3.99
N ARG A 23 -7.54 -5.34 -4.40
CA ARG A 23 -7.90 -6.53 -5.16
C ARG A 23 -7.42 -6.44 -6.61
N LEU A 24 -6.62 -7.41 -7.02
CA LEU A 24 -6.10 -7.53 -8.39
C LEU A 24 -6.68 -8.76 -9.10
N ASP A 25 -6.76 -8.69 -10.43
CA ASP A 25 -7.04 -9.84 -11.31
C ASP A 25 -5.78 -10.69 -11.57
N GLU A 26 -5.93 -11.80 -12.29
CA GLU A 26 -4.81 -12.68 -12.65
C GLU A 26 -3.74 -12.01 -13.54
N ASN A 27 -4.06 -10.87 -14.14
CA ASN A 27 -3.15 -10.08 -14.96
C ASN A 27 -2.53 -8.90 -14.19
N GLY A 28 -2.76 -8.79 -12.88
CA GLY A 28 -2.26 -7.71 -12.03
C GLY A 28 -2.97 -6.37 -12.22
N ARG A 29 -4.22 -6.37 -12.68
CA ARG A 29 -5.05 -5.15 -12.82
C ARG A 29 -6.03 -5.03 -11.67
N PHE A 30 -6.32 -3.80 -11.25
CA PHE A 30 -7.32 -3.54 -10.21
C PHE A 30 -8.72 -4.03 -10.65
N LEU A 31 -9.35 -4.83 -9.80
CA LEU A 31 -10.70 -5.32 -10.00
C LEU A 31 -11.75 -4.23 -9.76
N ASP A 32 -11.48 -3.34 -8.81
CA ASP A 32 -12.38 -2.26 -8.41
C ASP A 32 -12.06 -0.98 -9.21
N ASP A 33 -13.09 -0.24 -9.64
CA ASP A 33 -12.92 1.00 -10.41
C ASP A 33 -12.38 2.15 -9.54
N GLU A 34 -12.66 2.10 -8.24
CA GLU A 34 -12.16 3.01 -7.23
C GLU A 34 -11.25 2.25 -6.25
N VAL A 35 -10.06 2.79 -6.01
CA VAL A 35 -9.00 2.17 -5.20
C VAL A 35 -8.61 3.11 -4.08
N VAL A 36 -8.42 2.55 -2.88
CA VAL A 36 -7.87 3.29 -1.74
C VAL A 36 -6.38 3.50 -1.97
N CYS A 37 -5.96 4.75 -1.94
CA CYS A 37 -4.59 5.15 -2.23
C CYS A 37 -4.08 6.21 -1.26
N ARG A 38 -2.76 6.36 -1.21
CA ARG A 38 -2.06 7.44 -0.51
C ARG A 38 -1.55 8.45 -1.54
N PHE A 39 -1.82 9.72 -1.28
CA PHE A 39 -1.29 10.83 -2.08
C PHE A 39 -0.98 12.02 -1.16
N ARG A 40 0.27 12.51 -1.18
CA ARG A 40 0.75 13.63 -0.35
C ARG A 40 0.39 13.47 1.13
N GLY A 41 0.71 12.31 1.69
CA GLY A 41 0.43 11.95 3.09
C GLY A 41 -1.04 11.71 3.44
N ASN A 42 -1.99 11.85 2.51
CA ASN A 42 -3.41 11.64 2.76
C ASN A 42 -3.91 10.33 2.15
N ASN A 43 -4.71 9.59 2.92
CA ASN A 43 -5.45 8.43 2.41
C ASN A 43 -6.74 8.92 1.75
N THR A 44 -6.91 8.61 0.48
CA THR A 44 -8.08 9.00 -0.32
C THR A 44 -8.51 7.84 -1.22
N VAL A 45 -9.63 8.02 -1.90
CA VAL A 45 -10.13 7.08 -2.91
C VAL A 45 -10.03 7.76 -4.27
N MET A 46 -9.43 7.06 -5.24
CA MET A 46 -9.29 7.56 -6.60
C MET A 46 -9.57 6.45 -7.62
N ALA A 47 -9.92 6.87 -8.84
CA ALA A 47 -10.10 5.95 -9.96
C ALA A 47 -8.81 5.16 -10.23
N LYS A 48 -8.92 3.86 -10.55
CA LYS A 48 -7.78 2.96 -10.74
C LYS A 48 -6.78 3.42 -11.81
N GLU A 49 -7.22 4.22 -12.78
CA GLU A 49 -6.37 4.77 -13.85
C GLU A 49 -5.40 5.84 -13.36
N LYS A 50 -5.61 6.37 -12.14
CA LYS A 50 -4.72 7.34 -11.51
C LYS A 50 -3.61 6.72 -10.67
N MET A 51 -3.58 5.40 -10.52
CA MET A 51 -2.55 4.72 -9.72
C MET A 51 -1.22 4.69 -10.47
N ASP A 52 -0.18 5.25 -9.86
CA ASP A 52 1.18 5.24 -10.41
C ASP A 52 1.99 4.05 -9.87
N TYR A 53 1.88 3.82 -8.56
CA TYR A 53 2.61 2.78 -7.83
C TYR A 53 1.69 1.99 -6.91
N MET A 54 2.21 0.87 -6.38
CA MET A 54 1.55 0.06 -5.37
C MET A 54 2.55 -0.34 -4.29
N ASP A 55 2.10 -0.35 -3.04
CA ASP A 55 2.83 -0.89 -1.88
C ASP A 55 3.24 -2.35 -2.13
N VAL A 56 4.49 -2.72 -1.80
CA VAL A 56 5.02 -4.07 -2.10
C VAL A 56 4.42 -5.13 -1.17
N SER A 57 4.13 -4.75 0.08
CA SER A 57 3.59 -5.68 1.08
C SER A 57 2.91 -4.94 2.23
N PRO A 58 1.82 -5.48 2.81
CA PRO A 58 1.24 -4.94 4.04
C PRO A 58 2.23 -4.90 5.22
N LYS A 59 3.28 -5.71 5.18
CA LYS A 59 4.33 -5.76 6.22
C LYS A 59 5.38 -4.67 6.08
N GLN A 60 5.40 -3.91 4.98
CA GLN A 60 6.45 -2.91 4.74
C GLN A 60 6.44 -1.76 5.75
N VAL A 61 5.31 -1.54 6.42
CA VAL A 61 5.14 -0.47 7.42
C VAL A 61 5.55 -0.89 8.84
N VAL A 62 5.87 -2.17 9.06
CA VAL A 62 6.23 -2.70 10.39
C VAL A 62 7.66 -3.22 10.42
N SER A 63 8.27 -3.17 11.61
CA SER A 63 9.61 -3.71 11.82
C SER A 63 9.64 -5.25 11.70
N ALA A 64 10.82 -5.82 11.48
CA ALA A 64 10.99 -7.27 11.40
C ALA A 64 10.52 -8.01 12.66
N ALA A 65 10.69 -7.44 13.86
CA ALA A 65 10.22 -8.05 15.10
C ALA A 65 8.69 -8.02 15.19
N THR A 66 8.08 -6.87 14.89
CA THR A 66 6.62 -6.68 14.91
C THR A 66 5.91 -7.55 13.86
N ALA A 67 6.53 -7.75 12.69
CA ALA A 67 6.00 -8.60 11.61
C ALA A 67 5.89 -10.08 11.98
N CYS A 68 6.52 -10.53 13.07
CA CYS A 68 6.45 -11.89 13.59
C CYS A 68 5.30 -12.11 14.57
N ILE A 69 4.58 -11.05 14.97
CA ILE A 69 3.40 -11.16 15.85
C ILE A 69 2.21 -11.62 15.01
N PRO A 70 1.63 -12.82 15.27
CA PRO A 70 0.45 -13.27 14.57
C PRO A 70 -0.79 -12.46 15.00
N PHE A 71 -1.70 -12.21 14.06
CA PHE A 71 -2.94 -11.44 14.30
C PHE A 71 -2.70 -10.03 14.86
N LEU A 72 -1.59 -9.39 14.44
CA LEU A 72 -1.21 -8.03 14.84
C LEU A 72 -2.32 -7.02 14.52
N GLU A 73 -3.06 -7.23 13.42
CA GLU A 73 -4.22 -6.43 13.03
C GLU A 73 -5.36 -6.44 14.06
N ASN A 74 -5.34 -7.38 15.01
CA ASN A 74 -6.33 -7.51 16.08
C ASN A 74 -5.84 -7.00 17.44
N ASP A 75 -4.56 -6.63 17.58
CA ASP A 75 -4.03 -6.08 18.83
C ASP A 75 -4.05 -4.55 18.84
N ASP A 76 -4.19 -3.97 20.02
CA ASP A 76 -4.13 -2.52 20.20
C ASP A 76 -2.68 -2.03 20.06
N SER A 77 -2.49 -0.83 19.51
CA SER A 77 -1.14 -0.30 19.23
C SER A 77 -0.26 -0.15 20.48
N ASN A 78 -0.83 -0.08 21.68
CA ASN A 78 -0.05 -0.06 22.94
C ASN A 78 0.32 -1.45 23.47
N ARG A 79 -0.21 -2.53 22.89
CA ARG A 79 0.02 -3.94 23.28
C ARG A 79 0.79 -4.74 22.23
N ALA A 80 0.81 -4.23 21.00
CA ALA A 80 1.58 -4.71 19.86
C ALA A 80 3.09 -4.42 19.95
#